data_AF-A0A820BJP9-F1
#
_entry.id   AF-A0A820BJP9-F1
#
_cell.length_a   1.000
_cell.length_b   1.000
_cell.length_c   1.000
_cell.angle_alpha   90.00
_cell.angle_beta   90.00
_cell.angle_gamma   90.00
#
_symmetry.space_group_name_H-M   'P 1'
#
loop_
_entity.id
_entity.type
_entity.pdbx_description
1 polymer ?
#
loop_
_entity_poly.entity_id
_entity_poly.type
_entity_poly.pdbx_seq_one_letter_code
_entity_poly.pdbx_strand_id
1 'polypeptide(L)'
;FLKLYLEFIQNEQFQKLGITANKEILRLLIQYISYPSLIKTIVKPLWNNRPHQDVRACLILTLLHFIGKSNSNDDDTIIWEILEQAADDDYLPVVESLFAAHRGKSRWPLSKLKNSSNHFFETFVNRIQFKILDHPTSLEARSWAWSNIEHEYCHTNKLIEKAQQICIQFDVDGNVLFEKAFKKIILSFEQQKITSFDIIIDIIKKIMLFRDELDSKQNAIDSQHDLPVYRRIQLILNNLDGYIDKFGNEKKKFVRSLTLIVLQFDKTLAPLIGKLLIKIAQNKEDIDDGLRILQENLSENYFEKILTELSSIIDKEESCPFIQQLNVDEKLNLAQWFVKNRNQPLFVFDLLTNHVFNQSGVDREQCQHLLRHLRQSENLLVKEKAMSYTVPWVEDKDVSGDDQMNVSE
;
A
#
# COMPACT_ATOMS: atom_id res chain seq x y z
N PHE A 1 -3.24 7.94 49.72
CA PHE A 1 -4.39 8.42 48.92
C PHE A 1 -5.01 7.29 48.12
N LEU A 2 -4.34 6.79 47.08
CA LEU A 2 -4.93 5.77 46.21
C LEU A 2 -5.41 4.53 46.98
N LYS A 3 -4.62 3.94 47.87
CA LYS A 3 -5.05 2.80 48.69
C LYS A 3 -6.37 3.08 49.46
N LEU A 4 -6.44 4.23 50.15
CA LEU A 4 -7.64 4.70 50.86
C LEU A 4 -8.82 4.95 49.91
N TYR A 5 -8.53 5.46 48.72
CA TYR A 5 -9.53 5.68 47.68
C TYR A 5 -10.06 4.33 47.15
N LEU A 6 -9.19 3.35 46.87
CA LEU A 6 -9.56 2.00 46.43
C LEU A 6 -10.37 1.23 47.48
N GLU A 7 -10.02 1.38 48.75
CA GLU A 7 -10.81 0.87 49.88
C GLU A 7 -12.21 1.53 49.92
N PHE A 8 -12.32 2.80 49.53
CA PHE A 8 -13.59 3.51 49.39
C PHE A 8 -14.40 3.06 48.15
N ILE A 9 -13.75 2.72 47.03
CA ILE A 9 -14.38 2.16 45.80
C ILE A 9 -14.97 0.77 46.02
N GLN A 10 -14.36 -0.04 46.89
CA GLN A 10 -14.84 -1.39 47.19
C GLN A 10 -16.16 -1.41 47.99
N ASN A 11 -16.58 -0.25 48.53
CA ASN A 11 -17.88 -0.05 49.14
C ASN A 11 -18.95 0.26 48.08
N GLU A 12 -20.17 -0.26 48.21
CA GLU A 12 -21.26 -0.27 47.22
C GLU A 12 -21.62 1.08 46.54
N GLN A 13 -21.11 2.20 47.05
CA GLN A 13 -21.37 3.56 46.53
C GLN A 13 -20.65 3.89 45.20
N PHE A 14 -19.74 3.05 44.70
CA PHE A 14 -18.95 3.39 43.52
C PHE A 14 -19.74 3.46 42.20
N GLN A 15 -20.88 2.76 42.10
CA GLN A 15 -21.76 2.89 40.93
C GLN A 15 -22.33 4.32 40.76
N LYS A 16 -22.29 5.16 41.82
CA LYS A 16 -22.90 6.50 41.84
C LYS A 16 -21.92 7.67 41.61
N LEU A 17 -20.61 7.43 41.55
CA LEU A 17 -19.59 8.49 41.49
C LEU A 17 -19.48 9.24 40.14
N GLY A 18 -20.31 8.86 39.16
CA GLY A 18 -20.33 9.50 37.84
C GLY A 18 -19.13 9.10 36.97
N ILE A 19 -19.30 9.19 35.66
CA ILE A 19 -18.34 8.73 34.66
C ILE A 19 -16.99 9.46 34.78
N THR A 20 -17.00 10.77 35.07
CA THR A 20 -15.80 11.61 35.14
C THR A 20 -14.85 11.21 36.27
N ALA A 21 -15.37 10.94 37.47
CA ALA A 21 -14.55 10.49 38.58
C ALA A 21 -13.88 9.15 38.25
N ASN A 22 -14.66 8.21 37.71
CA ASN A 22 -14.20 6.89 37.28
C ASN A 22 -13.06 6.96 36.24
N LYS A 23 -13.17 7.84 35.24
CA LYS A 23 -12.09 8.09 34.27
C LYS A 23 -10.81 8.60 34.92
N GLU A 24 -10.94 9.56 35.84
CA GLU A 24 -9.79 10.19 36.49
C GLU A 24 -9.03 9.23 37.40
N ILE A 25 -9.74 8.35 38.11
CA ILE A 25 -9.12 7.31 38.94
C ILE A 25 -8.31 6.36 38.07
N LEU A 26 -8.90 5.87 36.97
CA LEU A 26 -8.23 4.96 36.04
C LEU A 26 -7.02 5.62 35.40
N ARG A 27 -7.11 6.91 35.04
CA ARG A 27 -5.97 7.72 34.58
C ARG A 27 -4.85 7.76 35.63
N LEU A 28 -5.19 7.98 36.90
CA LEU A 28 -4.22 7.98 38.01
C LEU A 28 -3.63 6.59 38.24
N LEU A 29 -4.42 5.51 38.10
CA LEU A 29 -3.91 4.13 38.24
C LEU A 29 -2.81 3.85 37.24
N ILE A 30 -3.11 4.20 36.00
CA ILE A 30 -2.25 4.07 34.84
C ILE A 30 -0.98 4.94 35.02
N GLN A 31 -1.10 6.18 35.53
CA GLN A 31 0.02 7.14 35.64
C GLN A 31 0.99 6.87 36.79
N TYR A 32 0.50 6.43 37.95
CA TYR A 32 1.28 6.48 39.18
C TYR A 32 1.52 5.13 39.84
N ILE A 33 1.09 4.03 39.22
CA ILE A 33 1.15 2.73 39.88
C ILE A 33 1.72 1.64 38.97
N SER A 34 2.66 0.91 39.53
CA SER A 34 3.28 -0.28 38.93
C SER A 34 2.87 -1.56 39.67
N TYR A 35 1.71 -1.58 40.32
CA TYR A 35 1.28 -2.64 41.23
C TYR A 35 0.28 -3.59 40.53
N PRO A 36 0.70 -4.80 40.09
CA PRO A 36 -0.17 -5.66 39.28
C PRO A 36 -1.38 -6.21 40.02
N SER A 37 -1.36 -6.27 41.36
CA SER A 37 -2.50 -6.77 42.15
C SER A 37 -3.77 -5.90 42.03
N LEU A 38 -3.66 -4.70 41.44
CA LEU A 38 -4.79 -3.87 41.03
C LEU A 38 -5.70 -4.57 40.01
N ILE A 39 -5.15 -5.46 39.18
CA ILE A 39 -5.90 -6.25 38.20
C ILE A 39 -7.00 -7.06 38.92
N LYS A 40 -6.60 -7.81 39.95
CA LYS A 40 -7.51 -8.65 40.75
C LYS A 40 -8.39 -7.83 41.70
N THR A 41 -7.87 -6.78 42.31
CA THR A 41 -8.56 -6.05 43.38
C THR A 41 -9.53 -4.97 42.89
N ILE A 42 -9.37 -4.48 41.65
CA ILE A 42 -10.12 -3.33 41.13
C ILE A 42 -10.62 -3.59 39.71
N VAL A 43 -9.72 -3.92 38.78
CA VAL A 43 -10.08 -3.98 37.36
C VAL A 43 -11.09 -5.10 37.10
N LYS A 44 -10.82 -6.31 37.57
CA LYS A 44 -11.73 -7.45 37.43
C LYS A 44 -13.09 -7.23 38.12
N PRO A 45 -13.15 -6.82 39.40
CA PRO A 45 -14.43 -6.49 40.04
C PRO A 45 -15.22 -5.41 39.29
N LEU A 46 -14.58 -4.30 38.90
CA LEU A 46 -15.26 -3.24 38.15
C LEU A 46 -15.77 -3.73 36.81
N TRP A 47 -14.98 -4.51 36.07
CA TRP A 47 -15.38 -5.07 34.78
C TRP A 47 -16.59 -6.00 34.90
N ASN A 48 -16.57 -6.91 35.88
CA ASN A 48 -17.64 -7.86 36.13
C ASN A 48 -18.96 -7.18 36.53
N ASN A 49 -18.88 -6.01 37.17
CA ASN A 49 -20.03 -5.18 37.50
C ASN A 49 -20.63 -4.42 36.30
N ARG A 50 -20.12 -4.65 35.08
CA ARG A 50 -20.59 -4.05 33.82
C ARG A 50 -20.75 -2.52 33.95
N PRO A 51 -19.63 -1.81 34.17
CA PRO A 51 -19.68 -0.37 34.37
C PRO A 51 -20.03 0.33 33.06
N HIS A 52 -20.34 1.63 33.13
CA HIS A 52 -20.60 2.43 31.94
C HIS A 52 -19.48 2.26 30.88
N GLN A 53 -19.84 2.28 29.59
CA GLN A 53 -18.95 1.93 28.48
C GLN A 53 -17.66 2.77 28.43
N ASP A 54 -17.76 4.06 28.73
CA ASP A 54 -16.60 4.94 28.92
C ASP A 54 -15.60 4.47 30.00
N VAL A 55 -16.11 3.90 31.09
CA VAL A 55 -15.27 3.34 32.16
C VAL A 55 -14.65 2.04 31.68
N ARG A 56 -15.40 1.21 30.93
CA ARG A 56 -14.87 0.00 30.28
C ARG A 56 -13.70 0.34 29.37
N ALA A 57 -13.82 1.36 28.51
CA ALA A 57 -12.73 1.83 27.65
C ALA A 57 -11.47 2.18 28.46
N CYS A 58 -11.61 2.89 29.58
CA CYS A 58 -10.48 3.20 30.47
C CYS A 58 -9.90 1.97 31.20
N LEU A 59 -10.72 0.97 31.53
CA LEU A 59 -10.25 -0.30 32.10
C LEU A 59 -9.37 -1.05 31.09
N ILE A 60 -9.74 -1.04 29.81
CA ILE A 60 -8.92 -1.60 28.73
C ILE A 60 -7.56 -0.91 28.66
N LEU A 61 -7.52 0.42 28.65
CA LEU A 61 -6.25 1.17 28.69
C LEU A 61 -5.40 0.78 29.91
N THR A 62 -6.05 0.53 31.05
CA THR A 62 -5.38 0.08 32.28
C THR A 62 -4.76 -1.29 32.10
N LEU A 63 -5.51 -2.25 31.55
CA LEU A 63 -5.01 -3.59 31.28
C LEU A 63 -3.84 -3.59 30.29
N LEU A 64 -3.93 -2.79 29.22
CA LEU A 64 -2.83 -2.64 28.26
C LEU A 64 -1.56 -2.06 28.90
N HIS A 65 -1.67 -1.27 29.97
CA HIS A 65 -0.48 -0.82 30.72
C HIS A 65 0.22 -1.98 31.44
N PHE A 66 -0.54 -2.95 31.95
CA PHE A 66 -0.04 -4.05 32.77
C PHE A 66 0.22 -5.34 32.02
N ILE A 67 -0.26 -5.46 30.77
CA ILE A 67 -0.21 -6.68 29.95
C ILE A 67 1.22 -7.26 29.88
N GLY A 68 2.27 -6.45 29.77
CA GLY A 68 3.68 -6.90 29.79
C GLY A 68 4.41 -6.78 31.14
N LYS A 69 3.68 -6.56 32.25
CA LYS A 69 4.21 -6.33 33.60
C LYS A 69 3.54 -7.20 34.67
N SER A 70 2.71 -8.15 34.25
CA SER A 70 2.09 -9.12 35.13
C SER A 70 3.17 -9.96 35.81
N ASN A 71 2.94 -10.25 37.10
CA ASN A 71 3.89 -11.03 37.91
C ASN A 71 3.41 -12.48 38.11
N SER A 72 2.26 -12.86 37.54
CA SER A 72 1.67 -14.19 37.70
C SER A 72 0.80 -14.60 36.50
N ASN A 73 0.77 -15.91 36.22
CA ASN A 73 -0.08 -16.50 35.17
C ASN A 73 -1.58 -16.23 35.39
N ASP A 74 -2.01 -16.10 36.64
CA ASP A 74 -3.40 -15.77 36.98
C ASP A 74 -3.77 -14.35 36.53
N ASP A 75 -2.87 -13.39 36.73
CA ASP A 75 -3.09 -12.00 36.32
C ASP A 75 -3.15 -11.92 34.80
N ASP A 76 -2.26 -12.64 34.10
CA ASP A 76 -2.30 -12.77 32.64
C ASP A 76 -3.64 -13.32 32.16
N THR A 77 -4.11 -14.41 32.78
CA THR A 77 -5.38 -15.03 32.41
C THR A 77 -6.54 -14.02 32.52
N ILE A 78 -6.61 -13.28 33.63
CA ILE A 78 -7.63 -12.25 33.84
C ILE A 78 -7.50 -11.13 32.80
N ILE A 79 -6.29 -10.66 32.52
CA ILE A 79 -6.06 -9.61 31.54
C ILE A 79 -6.55 -10.08 30.16
N TRP A 80 -6.14 -11.27 29.72
CA TRP A 80 -6.52 -11.81 28.42
C TRP A 80 -8.03 -12.03 28.31
N GLU A 81 -8.68 -12.59 29.34
CA GLU A 81 -10.14 -12.78 29.38
C GLU A 81 -10.89 -11.46 29.19
N ILE A 82 -10.48 -10.40 29.89
CA ILE A 82 -11.14 -9.10 29.80
C ILE A 82 -10.91 -8.47 28.43
N LEU A 83 -9.68 -8.52 27.91
CA LEU A 83 -9.36 -8.00 26.58
C LEU A 83 -10.11 -8.75 25.47
N GLU A 84 -10.29 -10.07 25.60
CA GLU A 84 -11.08 -10.88 24.67
C GLU A 84 -12.55 -10.50 24.70
N GLN A 85 -13.12 -10.24 25.88
CA GLN A 85 -14.49 -9.75 26.00
C GLN A 85 -14.66 -8.35 25.42
N ALA A 86 -13.64 -7.50 25.55
CA ALA A 86 -13.66 -6.15 25.00
C ALA A 86 -13.59 -6.12 23.47
N ALA A 87 -12.97 -7.12 22.86
CA ALA A 87 -12.90 -7.26 21.40
C ALA A 87 -14.28 -7.56 20.76
N ASP A 88 -15.23 -8.05 21.56
CA ASP A 88 -16.62 -8.32 21.16
C ASP A 88 -17.61 -7.24 21.66
N ASP A 89 -17.11 -6.10 22.17
CA ASP A 89 -17.95 -5.05 22.74
C ASP A 89 -18.62 -4.21 21.63
N ASP A 90 -19.94 -4.08 21.68
CA ASP A 90 -20.70 -3.31 20.69
C ASP A 90 -20.37 -1.80 20.70
N TYR A 91 -19.74 -1.29 21.77
CA TYR A 91 -19.35 0.12 21.84
C TYR A 91 -17.97 0.36 21.22
N LEU A 92 -17.96 1.02 20.05
CA LEU A 92 -16.74 1.28 19.29
C LEU A 92 -15.59 1.86 20.16
N PRO A 93 -15.78 2.86 21.05
CA PRO A 93 -14.66 3.37 21.86
C PRO A 93 -13.98 2.36 22.79
N VAL A 94 -14.68 1.29 23.20
CA VAL A 94 -14.05 0.17 23.95
C VAL A 94 -13.12 -0.59 23.00
N VAL A 95 -13.58 -0.89 21.78
CA VAL A 95 -12.79 -1.54 20.73
C VAL A 95 -11.60 -0.67 20.32
N GLU A 96 -11.80 0.64 20.10
CA GLU A 96 -10.74 1.59 19.76
C GLU A 96 -9.65 1.66 20.83
N SER A 97 -10.04 1.50 22.10
CA SER A 97 -9.08 1.49 23.22
C SER A 97 -8.09 0.33 23.14
N LEU A 98 -8.45 -0.78 22.46
CA LEU A 98 -7.52 -1.89 22.16
C LEU A 98 -6.42 -1.50 21.16
N PHE A 99 -6.57 -0.38 20.48
CA PHE A 99 -5.60 0.21 19.54
C PHE A 99 -4.95 1.48 20.08
N ALA A 100 -5.14 1.79 21.36
CA ALA A 100 -4.75 3.06 21.94
C ALA A 100 -3.24 3.35 21.79
N ALA A 101 -2.97 4.49 21.13
CA ALA A 101 -1.70 5.17 20.89
C ALA A 101 -1.01 5.01 19.51
N HIS A 102 -1.76 4.99 18.41
CA HIS A 102 -1.16 5.14 17.06
C HIS A 102 -1.19 6.59 16.50
N ARG A 103 -2.04 7.52 16.98
CA ARG A 103 -2.09 8.89 16.42
C ARG A 103 -2.04 9.99 17.48
N GLY A 104 -0.91 10.71 17.53
CA GLY A 104 -0.76 11.99 18.23
C GLY A 104 -0.27 11.93 19.69
N LYS A 105 0.80 12.70 19.97
CA LYS A 105 1.50 13.15 21.21
C LYS A 105 1.49 12.33 22.53
N SER A 106 0.60 11.38 22.78
CA SER A 106 0.59 10.51 23.96
C SER A 106 0.97 9.07 23.57
N ARG A 107 2.27 8.74 23.68
CA ARG A 107 2.90 7.46 23.29
C ARG A 107 2.59 6.29 24.24
N TRP A 108 1.36 6.07 24.68
CA TRP A 108 1.18 5.16 25.82
C TRP A 108 -0.22 4.57 25.89
N PRO A 109 -0.40 3.26 26.22
CA PRO A 109 0.59 2.28 26.71
C PRO A 109 1.21 1.33 25.64
N LEU A 110 0.57 1.11 24.49
CA LEU A 110 0.99 0.09 23.51
C LEU A 110 2.40 0.32 22.93
N SER A 111 2.81 1.58 22.73
CA SER A 111 4.12 1.89 22.14
C SER A 111 5.31 1.38 22.99
N LYS A 112 5.14 1.30 24.33
CA LYS A 112 6.17 0.74 25.20
C LYS A 112 6.31 -0.76 24.98
N LEU A 113 5.19 -1.49 24.93
CA LEU A 113 5.17 -2.93 24.65
C LEU A 113 5.78 -3.27 23.30
N LYS A 114 5.46 -2.46 22.27
CA LYS A 114 6.02 -2.57 20.92
C LYS A 114 7.56 -2.54 20.94
N ASN A 115 8.14 -1.64 21.74
CA ASN A 115 9.59 -1.45 21.84
C ASN A 115 10.28 -2.46 22.79
N SER A 116 9.59 -2.97 23.81
CA SER A 116 10.21 -3.74 24.89
C SER A 116 10.01 -5.26 24.81
N SER A 117 8.96 -5.76 24.13
CA SER A 117 8.59 -7.18 24.20
C SER A 117 7.91 -7.68 22.93
N ASN A 118 8.73 -8.04 21.93
CA ASN A 118 8.27 -8.45 20.59
C ASN A 118 7.22 -9.58 20.63
N HIS A 119 7.45 -10.63 21.42
CA HIS A 119 6.54 -11.78 21.51
C HIS A 119 5.21 -11.47 22.21
N PHE A 120 5.24 -10.63 23.25
CA PHE A 120 4.05 -10.31 24.01
C PHE A 120 3.09 -9.45 23.18
N PHE A 121 3.65 -8.46 22.48
CA PHE A 121 2.87 -7.60 21.60
C PHE A 121 2.35 -8.36 20.37
N GLU A 122 3.16 -9.25 19.79
CA GLU A 122 2.70 -10.19 18.75
C GLU A 122 1.52 -11.04 19.23
N THR A 123 1.59 -11.61 20.43
CA THR A 123 0.48 -12.37 21.03
C THR A 123 -0.77 -11.51 21.17
N PHE A 124 -0.63 -10.27 21.64
CA PHE A 124 -1.75 -9.33 21.78
C PHE A 124 -2.42 -9.02 20.44
N VAL A 125 -1.64 -8.70 19.40
CA VAL A 125 -2.17 -8.42 18.06
C VAL A 125 -2.93 -9.62 17.52
N ASN A 126 -2.33 -10.81 17.58
CA ASN A 126 -2.88 -12.03 16.98
C ASN A 126 -4.07 -12.63 17.75
N ARG A 127 -4.15 -12.42 19.07
CA ARG A 127 -5.21 -12.95 19.92
C ARG A 127 -6.38 -11.98 20.08
N ILE A 128 -6.07 -10.71 20.30
CA ILE A 128 -7.07 -9.69 20.66
C ILE A 128 -7.44 -8.82 19.46
N GLN A 129 -6.46 -8.13 18.86
CA GLN A 129 -6.79 -7.19 17.78
C GLN A 129 -7.34 -7.88 16.53
N PHE A 130 -6.86 -9.09 16.21
CA PHE A 130 -7.40 -9.91 15.13
C PHE A 130 -8.79 -10.48 15.40
N LYS A 131 -9.14 -10.72 16.67
CA LYS A 131 -10.49 -11.18 17.01
C LYS A 131 -11.55 -10.15 16.61
N ILE A 132 -11.21 -8.86 16.67
CA ILE A 132 -12.09 -7.75 16.26
C ILE A 132 -12.44 -7.82 14.77
N LEU A 133 -11.61 -8.47 13.93
CA LEU A 133 -11.96 -8.70 12.52
C LEU A 133 -13.16 -9.66 12.36
N ASP A 134 -13.41 -10.50 13.35
CA ASP A 134 -14.55 -11.42 13.44
C ASP A 134 -15.67 -10.88 14.33
N HIS A 135 -15.67 -9.57 14.63
CA HIS A 135 -16.65 -8.99 15.55
C HIS A 135 -18.08 -9.43 15.16
N PRO A 136 -18.86 -10.00 16.09
CA PRO A 136 -20.07 -10.76 15.77
C PRO A 136 -21.17 -9.90 15.10
N THR A 137 -21.24 -8.63 15.49
CA THR A 137 -22.34 -7.71 15.14
C THR A 137 -21.85 -6.43 14.46
N SER A 138 -20.84 -5.76 15.02
CA SER A 138 -20.35 -4.47 14.56
C SER A 138 -19.48 -4.54 13.31
N LEU A 139 -19.98 -3.98 12.23
CA LEU A 139 -19.26 -3.78 10.97
C LEU A 139 -18.28 -2.61 11.04
N GLU A 140 -18.64 -1.57 11.80
CA GLU A 140 -17.80 -0.41 12.07
C GLU A 140 -16.52 -0.81 12.83
N ALA A 141 -16.63 -1.66 13.85
CA ALA A 141 -15.49 -2.21 14.57
C ALA A 141 -14.53 -2.99 13.64
N ARG A 142 -15.08 -3.83 12.75
CA ARG A 142 -14.29 -4.56 11.74
C ARG A 142 -13.56 -3.61 10.79
N SER A 143 -14.26 -2.60 10.27
CA SER A 143 -13.70 -1.57 9.38
C SER A 143 -12.60 -0.75 10.03
N TRP A 144 -12.79 -0.42 11.31
CA TRP A 144 -11.80 0.28 12.13
C TRP A 144 -10.55 -0.57 12.37
N ALA A 145 -10.72 -1.83 12.75
CA ALA A 145 -9.62 -2.75 13.02
C ALA A 145 -8.71 -2.94 11.80
N TRP A 146 -9.28 -3.13 10.60
CA TRP A 146 -8.50 -3.21 9.36
C TRP A 146 -7.62 -1.99 9.11
N SER A 147 -8.05 -0.80 9.55
CA SER A 147 -7.27 0.43 9.39
C SER A 147 -6.11 0.51 10.39
N ASN A 148 -6.29 -0.05 11.58
CA ASN A 148 -5.44 0.22 12.75
C ASN A 148 -4.61 -0.97 13.25
N ILE A 149 -4.83 -2.20 12.75
CA ILE A 149 -3.99 -3.35 13.11
C ILE A 149 -2.53 -3.10 12.72
N GLU A 150 -1.65 -3.40 13.67
CA GLU A 150 -0.19 -3.35 13.51
C GLU A 150 0.30 -4.59 12.77
N HIS A 151 0.16 -4.55 11.44
CA HIS A 151 0.54 -5.62 10.51
C HIS A 151 1.97 -6.15 10.70
N GLU A 152 2.87 -5.32 11.23
CA GLU A 152 4.27 -5.67 11.54
C GLU A 152 4.38 -6.74 12.64
N TYR A 153 3.36 -6.93 13.48
CA TYR A 153 3.39 -7.88 14.61
C TYR A 153 2.29 -8.93 14.49
N CYS A 154 1.72 -9.08 13.30
CA CYS A 154 0.70 -10.08 13.03
C CYS A 154 1.30 -11.31 12.35
N HIS A 155 0.70 -12.48 12.57
CA HIS A 155 0.98 -13.65 11.78
C HIS A 155 0.41 -13.44 10.39
N THR A 156 1.30 -13.32 9.41
CA THR A 156 0.97 -13.09 8.01
C THR A 156 -0.13 -14.02 7.49
N ASN A 157 -0.03 -15.33 7.76
CA ASN A 157 -1.00 -16.32 7.27
C ASN A 157 -2.42 -16.05 7.79
N LYS A 158 -2.56 -15.64 9.06
CA LYS A 158 -3.84 -15.25 9.64
C LYS A 158 -4.38 -13.97 8.99
N LEU A 159 -3.52 -12.97 8.73
CA LEU A 159 -3.91 -11.73 8.04
C LEU A 159 -4.51 -12.05 6.65
N ILE A 160 -3.83 -12.92 5.90
CA ILE A 160 -4.24 -13.34 4.56
C ILE A 160 -5.58 -14.09 4.64
N GLU A 161 -5.71 -15.06 5.55
CA GLU A 161 -6.94 -15.82 5.74
C GLU A 161 -8.13 -14.88 6.03
N LYS A 162 -7.95 -13.93 6.95
CA LYS A 162 -8.97 -12.93 7.29
C LYS A 162 -9.32 -12.04 6.11
N ALA A 163 -8.32 -11.55 5.37
CA ALA A 163 -8.57 -10.72 4.19
C ALA A 163 -9.33 -11.49 3.11
N GLN A 164 -9.01 -12.78 2.91
CA GLN A 164 -9.71 -13.64 1.97
C GLN A 164 -11.18 -13.87 2.36
N GLN A 165 -11.49 -13.99 3.66
CA GLN A 165 -12.87 -14.15 4.15
C GLN A 165 -13.73 -12.91 3.89
N ILE A 166 -13.12 -11.72 3.85
CA ILE A 166 -13.84 -10.46 3.68
C ILE A 166 -13.76 -9.87 2.26
N CYS A 167 -13.11 -10.56 1.30
CA CYS A 167 -13.02 -10.11 -0.10
C CYS A 167 -14.39 -9.77 -0.71
N ILE A 168 -15.46 -10.39 -0.21
CA ILE A 168 -16.84 -10.24 -0.67
C ILE A 168 -17.74 -9.47 0.31
N GLN A 169 -17.20 -8.99 1.44
CA GLN A 169 -17.97 -8.29 2.47
C GLN A 169 -17.90 -6.76 2.29
N PHE A 170 -18.99 -6.10 2.70
CA PHE A 170 -19.20 -4.66 2.58
C PHE A 170 -19.26 -4.04 3.97
N ASP A 171 -18.78 -2.79 4.12
CA ASP A 171 -19.09 -1.99 5.31
C ASP A 171 -20.41 -1.20 5.19
N VAL A 172 -20.81 -0.50 6.26
CA VAL A 172 -22.12 0.19 6.38
C VAL A 172 -22.28 1.28 5.31
N ASP A 173 -21.17 1.87 4.86
CA ASP A 173 -21.13 2.95 3.89
C ASP A 173 -20.93 2.42 2.46
N GLY A 174 -21.00 1.10 2.26
CA GLY A 174 -20.71 0.45 0.98
C GLY A 174 -19.22 0.46 0.62
N ASN A 175 -18.34 0.93 1.51
CA ASN A 175 -16.90 0.82 1.31
C ASN A 175 -16.49 -0.63 1.53
N VAL A 176 -15.58 -1.10 0.70
CA VAL A 176 -15.15 -2.49 0.79
C VAL A 176 -14.15 -2.60 1.94
N LEU A 177 -14.50 -3.32 3.02
CA LEU A 177 -13.55 -3.70 4.08
C LEU A 177 -12.24 -4.27 3.51
N PHE A 178 -12.37 -4.93 2.37
CA PHE A 178 -11.29 -5.52 1.61
C PHE A 178 -10.22 -4.52 1.17
N GLU A 179 -10.52 -3.26 0.84
CA GLU A 179 -9.49 -2.30 0.43
C GLU A 179 -8.51 -2.00 1.56
N LYS A 180 -9.05 -1.83 2.78
CA LYS A 180 -8.25 -1.63 4.00
C LYS A 180 -7.41 -2.87 4.29
N ALA A 181 -7.98 -4.06 4.12
CA ALA A 181 -7.27 -5.32 4.28
C ALA A 181 -6.15 -5.52 3.25
N PHE A 182 -6.43 -5.20 2.00
CA PHE A 182 -5.48 -5.32 0.91
C PHE A 182 -4.29 -4.37 1.08
N LYS A 183 -4.55 -3.11 1.50
CA LYS A 183 -3.48 -2.17 1.86
C LYS A 183 -2.58 -2.72 2.98
N LYS A 184 -3.14 -3.37 3.99
CA LYS A 184 -2.36 -4.01 5.06
C LYS A 184 -1.52 -5.18 4.54
N ILE A 185 -2.08 -6.01 3.66
CA ILE A 185 -1.33 -7.10 3.01
C ILE A 185 -0.14 -6.55 2.22
N ILE A 186 -0.33 -5.50 1.41
CA ILE A 186 0.77 -4.86 0.68
C ILE A 186 1.86 -4.33 1.61
N LEU A 187 1.49 -3.65 2.69
CA LEU A 187 2.47 -3.15 3.67
C LEU A 187 3.26 -4.29 4.34
N SER A 188 2.62 -5.44 4.60
CA SER A 188 3.32 -6.63 5.11
C SER A 188 4.32 -7.23 4.12
N PHE A 189 4.09 -7.08 2.80
CA PHE A 189 5.04 -7.51 1.78
C PHE A 189 6.35 -6.66 1.76
N GLU A 190 6.24 -5.36 2.06
CA GLU A 190 7.38 -4.43 2.19
C GLU A 190 8.37 -4.92 3.27
N GLN A 191 7.86 -5.40 4.40
CA GLN A 191 8.66 -5.78 5.57
C GLN A 191 9.23 -7.23 5.50
N GLN A 192 9.21 -7.87 4.33
CA GLN A 192 9.75 -9.22 4.08
C GLN A 192 9.10 -10.38 4.87
N LYS A 193 7.97 -10.17 5.55
CA LYS A 193 7.29 -11.22 6.33
C LYS A 193 6.45 -12.21 5.51
N ILE A 194 6.24 -11.92 4.23
CA ILE A 194 5.50 -12.77 3.30
C ILE A 194 6.42 -13.16 2.13
N THR A 195 6.49 -14.46 1.84
CA THR A 195 7.32 -15.05 0.79
C THR A 195 6.56 -15.34 -0.51
N SER A 196 5.24 -15.54 -0.46
CA SER A 196 4.43 -15.84 -1.65
C SER A 196 3.63 -14.61 -2.10
N PHE A 197 3.97 -14.09 -3.27
CA PHE A 197 3.24 -12.99 -3.91
C PHE A 197 2.05 -13.49 -4.75
N ASP A 198 1.91 -14.81 -4.89
CA ASP A 198 0.76 -15.46 -5.52
C ASP A 198 -0.55 -15.10 -4.80
N ILE A 199 -0.47 -14.70 -3.53
CA ILE A 199 -1.63 -14.22 -2.76
C ILE A 199 -2.32 -13.05 -3.45
N ILE A 200 -1.57 -12.11 -4.06
CA ILE A 200 -2.18 -10.96 -4.75
C ILE A 200 -2.94 -11.42 -5.99
N ILE A 201 -2.36 -12.37 -6.72
CA ILE A 201 -2.97 -13.03 -7.86
C ILE A 201 -4.23 -13.80 -7.42
N ASP A 202 -4.15 -14.58 -6.35
CA ASP A 202 -5.25 -15.37 -5.80
C ASP A 202 -6.39 -14.50 -5.32
N ILE A 203 -6.08 -13.35 -4.71
CA ILE A 203 -7.05 -12.35 -4.30
C ILE A 203 -7.78 -11.80 -5.53
N ILE A 204 -7.06 -11.37 -6.57
CA ILE A 204 -7.69 -10.85 -7.79
C ILE A 204 -8.55 -11.92 -8.46
N LYS A 205 -8.05 -13.16 -8.58
CA LYS A 205 -8.83 -14.30 -9.09
C LYS A 205 -10.10 -14.52 -8.28
N LYS A 206 -10.03 -14.47 -6.95
CA LYS A 206 -11.22 -14.58 -6.09
C LYS A 206 -12.22 -13.47 -6.38
N ILE A 207 -11.79 -12.20 -6.45
CA ILE A 207 -12.69 -11.08 -6.76
C ILE A 207 -13.37 -11.28 -8.13
N MET A 208 -12.62 -11.74 -9.13
CA MET A 208 -13.16 -12.08 -10.45
C MET A 208 -14.18 -13.23 -10.40
N LEU A 209 -13.91 -14.28 -9.62
CA LEU A 209 -14.80 -15.43 -9.46
C LEU A 209 -16.14 -15.05 -8.80
N PHE A 210 -16.14 -14.09 -7.88
CA PHE A 210 -17.35 -13.63 -7.19
C PHE A 210 -18.04 -12.47 -7.91
N ARG A 211 -17.74 -12.23 -9.20
CA ARG A 211 -18.25 -11.09 -9.95
C ARG A 211 -19.77 -10.96 -9.91
N ASP A 212 -20.49 -12.02 -10.21
CA ASP A 212 -21.96 -11.96 -10.29
C ASP A 212 -22.59 -11.59 -8.95
N GLU A 213 -22.02 -12.07 -7.83
CA GLU A 213 -22.47 -11.74 -6.49
C GLU A 213 -22.14 -10.28 -6.11
N LEU A 214 -20.96 -9.81 -6.47
CA LEU A 214 -20.50 -8.45 -6.19
C LEU A 214 -21.25 -7.41 -7.01
N ASP A 215 -21.35 -7.64 -8.33
CA ASP A 215 -22.03 -6.77 -9.27
C ASP A 215 -23.54 -6.72 -8.93
N SER A 216 -24.17 -7.85 -8.56
CA SER A 216 -25.60 -7.86 -8.18
C SER A 216 -25.91 -7.14 -6.86
N LYS A 217 -25.04 -7.23 -5.85
CA LYS A 217 -25.23 -6.56 -4.56
C LYS A 217 -25.03 -5.05 -4.62
N GLN A 218 -24.14 -4.56 -5.50
CA GLN A 218 -23.86 -3.13 -5.64
C GLN A 218 -24.68 -2.44 -6.73
N ASN A 219 -25.14 -3.14 -7.77
CA ASN A 219 -26.10 -2.58 -8.73
C ASN A 219 -27.48 -2.28 -8.12
N ALA A 220 -27.77 -2.83 -6.93
CA ALA A 220 -28.95 -2.45 -6.13
C ALA A 220 -28.82 -1.05 -5.47
N ILE A 221 -27.61 -0.47 -5.47
CA ILE A 221 -27.30 0.87 -4.95
C ILE A 221 -26.87 1.76 -6.13
N ASP A 222 -27.86 2.16 -6.93
CA ASP A 222 -27.91 3.37 -7.78
C ASP A 222 -26.75 3.77 -8.72
N SER A 223 -25.96 2.85 -9.31
CA SER A 223 -25.19 3.22 -10.52
C SER A 223 -24.89 2.07 -11.49
N GLN A 224 -25.57 2.07 -12.63
CA GLN A 224 -25.30 1.17 -13.76
C GLN A 224 -23.95 1.45 -14.48
N HIS A 225 -23.16 2.41 -14.01
CA HIS A 225 -21.94 2.87 -14.67
C HIS A 225 -20.64 2.39 -14.01
N ASP A 226 -20.71 1.81 -12.81
CA ASP A 226 -19.55 1.40 -12.05
C ASP A 226 -19.53 -0.10 -11.87
N LEU A 227 -18.81 -0.82 -12.74
CA LEU A 227 -18.52 -2.24 -12.56
C LEU A 227 -17.69 -2.41 -11.26
N PRO A 228 -18.28 -2.90 -10.16
CA PRO A 228 -17.61 -2.82 -8.87
C PRO A 228 -16.39 -3.72 -8.76
N VAL A 229 -16.38 -4.87 -9.45
CA VAL A 229 -15.19 -5.71 -9.59
C VAL A 229 -14.05 -4.97 -10.30
N TYR A 230 -14.36 -4.26 -11.39
CA TYR A 230 -13.37 -3.48 -12.13
C TYR A 230 -12.72 -2.43 -11.22
N ARG A 231 -13.52 -1.62 -10.51
CA ARG A 231 -13.00 -0.62 -9.57
C ARG A 231 -12.10 -1.22 -8.50
N ARG A 232 -12.45 -2.39 -7.97
CA ARG A 232 -11.62 -3.08 -6.95
C ARG A 232 -10.28 -3.51 -7.52
N ILE A 233 -10.25 -4.12 -8.70
CA ILE A 233 -8.99 -4.50 -9.34
C ILE A 233 -8.18 -3.24 -9.64
N GLN A 234 -8.81 -2.19 -10.16
CA GLN A 234 -8.16 -0.89 -10.40
C GLN A 234 -7.50 -0.32 -9.13
N LEU A 235 -8.21 -0.34 -7.99
CA LEU A 235 -7.68 0.12 -6.70
C LEU A 235 -6.52 -0.75 -6.19
N ILE A 236 -6.59 -2.07 -6.39
CA ILE A 236 -5.47 -2.96 -6.10
C ILE A 236 -4.24 -2.54 -6.91
N LEU A 237 -4.39 -2.34 -8.22
CA LEU A 237 -3.28 -1.96 -9.10
C LEU A 237 -2.70 -0.59 -8.76
N ASN A 238 -3.55 0.38 -8.41
CA ASN A 238 -3.10 1.70 -7.95
C ASN A 238 -2.35 1.62 -6.62
N ASN A 239 -2.81 0.79 -5.69
CA ASN A 239 -2.06 0.56 -4.45
C ASN A 239 -0.71 -0.09 -4.77
N LEU A 240 -0.67 -1.12 -5.61
CA LEU A 240 0.59 -1.74 -6.04
C LEU A 240 1.55 -0.71 -6.64
N ASP A 241 1.07 0.18 -7.51
CA ASP A 241 1.88 1.24 -8.13
C ASP A 241 2.58 2.15 -7.11
N GLY A 242 1.94 2.40 -5.96
CA GLY A 242 2.50 3.19 -4.87
C GLY A 242 3.52 2.47 -3.98
N TYR A 243 3.57 1.13 -4.02
CA TYR A 243 4.46 0.32 -3.15
C TYR A 243 5.51 -0.48 -3.91
N ILE A 244 5.34 -0.66 -5.23
CA ILE A 244 6.14 -1.61 -6.02
C ILE A 244 7.63 -1.30 -6.02
N ASP A 245 8.00 -0.03 -5.88
CA ASP A 245 9.40 0.42 -5.84
C ASP A 245 10.13 -0.10 -4.60
N LYS A 246 9.38 -0.43 -3.54
CA LYS A 246 9.92 -0.99 -2.29
C LYS A 246 10.08 -2.51 -2.30
N PHE A 247 9.54 -3.19 -3.31
CA PHE A 247 9.65 -4.64 -3.42
C PHE A 247 11.02 -5.04 -3.98
N GLY A 248 11.61 -6.11 -3.43
CA GLY A 248 12.85 -6.69 -3.98
C GLY A 248 12.64 -7.23 -5.41
N ASN A 249 13.71 -7.28 -6.21
CA ASN A 249 13.62 -7.62 -7.64
C ASN A 249 12.97 -8.98 -7.92
N GLU A 250 13.26 -10.02 -7.12
CA GLU A 250 12.60 -11.33 -7.27
C GLU A 250 11.08 -11.24 -7.09
N LYS A 251 10.66 -10.40 -6.14
CA LYS A 251 9.27 -10.17 -5.79
C LYS A 251 8.53 -9.35 -6.84
N LYS A 252 9.21 -8.73 -7.79
CA LYS A 252 8.54 -7.99 -8.87
C LYS A 252 8.07 -8.91 -10.00
N LYS A 253 8.57 -10.15 -10.08
CA LYS A 253 8.26 -11.09 -11.16
C LYS A 253 6.77 -11.50 -11.22
N PHE A 254 6.04 -11.53 -10.10
CA PHE A 254 4.62 -11.92 -10.10
C PHE A 254 3.75 -10.96 -10.92
N VAL A 255 4.17 -9.70 -11.11
CA VAL A 255 3.40 -8.70 -11.87
C VAL A 255 3.21 -9.14 -13.32
N ARG A 256 4.15 -9.91 -13.88
CA ARG A 256 3.99 -10.52 -15.22
C ARG A 256 2.83 -11.51 -15.24
N SER A 257 2.77 -12.41 -14.25
CA SER A 257 1.66 -13.35 -14.12
C SER A 257 0.34 -12.63 -13.83
N LEU A 258 0.38 -11.54 -13.05
CA LEU A 258 -0.77 -10.70 -12.76
C LEU A 258 -1.32 -10.02 -14.03
N THR A 259 -0.44 -9.58 -14.92
CA THR A 259 -0.78 -8.91 -16.18
C THR A 259 -1.75 -9.74 -17.00
N LEU A 260 -1.43 -11.02 -17.22
CA LEU A 260 -2.27 -11.92 -18.02
C LEU A 260 -3.67 -12.08 -17.42
N ILE A 261 -3.75 -12.25 -16.10
CA ILE A 261 -5.01 -12.45 -15.39
C ILE A 261 -5.90 -11.20 -15.50
N VAL A 262 -5.30 -10.03 -15.29
CA VAL A 262 -6.02 -8.76 -15.33
C VAL A 262 -6.49 -8.43 -16.74
N LEU A 263 -5.67 -8.65 -17.77
CA LEU A 263 -6.06 -8.38 -19.15
C LEU A 263 -7.09 -9.37 -19.69
N GLN A 264 -7.09 -10.62 -19.20
CA GLN A 264 -8.16 -11.59 -19.46
C GLN A 264 -9.49 -11.15 -18.85
N PHE A 265 -9.46 -10.47 -17.70
CA PHE A 265 -10.65 -9.91 -17.07
C PHE A 265 -11.18 -8.70 -17.83
N ASP A 266 -10.36 -7.66 -17.95
CA ASP A 266 -10.74 -6.41 -18.58
C ASP A 266 -9.52 -5.70 -19.17
N LYS A 267 -9.56 -5.52 -20.50
CA LYS A 267 -8.49 -4.88 -21.28
C LYS A 267 -8.31 -3.40 -20.94
N THR A 268 -9.34 -2.74 -20.40
CA THR A 268 -9.26 -1.30 -20.04
C THR A 268 -8.30 -1.02 -18.89
N LEU A 269 -7.86 -2.04 -18.16
CA LEU A 269 -6.81 -1.95 -17.12
C LEU A 269 -5.37 -1.96 -17.69
N ALA A 270 -5.21 -2.09 -19.01
CA ALA A 270 -3.91 -2.11 -19.67
C ALA A 270 -2.97 -0.93 -19.32
N PRO A 271 -3.44 0.33 -19.21
CA PRO A 271 -2.57 1.45 -18.82
C PRO A 271 -1.89 1.22 -17.45
N LEU A 272 -2.66 0.76 -16.45
CA LEU A 272 -2.17 0.54 -15.10
C LEU A 272 -1.17 -0.61 -15.03
N ILE A 273 -1.48 -1.71 -15.70
CA ILE A 273 -0.58 -2.87 -15.76
C ILE A 273 0.69 -2.55 -16.55
N GLY A 274 0.58 -1.87 -17.68
CA GLY A 274 1.73 -1.44 -18.48
C GLY A 274 2.68 -0.54 -17.68
N LYS A 275 2.13 0.39 -16.90
CA LYS A 275 2.91 1.21 -15.97
C LYS A 275 3.65 0.35 -14.93
N LEU A 276 2.98 -0.62 -14.32
CA LEU A 276 3.60 -1.53 -13.35
C LEU A 276 4.73 -2.36 -13.98
N LEU A 277 4.53 -2.87 -15.20
CA LEU A 277 5.55 -3.62 -15.94
C LEU A 277 6.81 -2.79 -16.21
N ILE A 278 6.65 -1.53 -16.59
CA ILE A 278 7.77 -0.60 -16.81
C ILE A 278 8.51 -0.31 -15.51
N LYS A 279 7.79 -0.05 -14.42
CA LYS A 279 8.40 0.22 -13.10
C LYS A 279 9.26 -0.92 -12.58
N ILE A 280 8.91 -2.16 -12.92
CA ILE A 280 9.66 -3.32 -12.46
C ILE A 280 10.81 -3.75 -13.36
N ALA A 281 10.85 -3.26 -14.60
CA ALA A 281 11.83 -3.69 -15.57
C ALA A 281 13.26 -3.44 -15.04
N GLN A 282 14.11 -4.46 -15.17
CA GLN A 282 15.53 -4.41 -14.79
C GLN A 282 16.45 -4.39 -16.01
N ASN A 283 15.93 -4.77 -17.18
CA ASN A 283 16.65 -4.81 -18.44
C ASN A 283 15.67 -4.54 -19.60
N LYS A 284 16.22 -4.48 -20.82
CA LYS A 284 15.42 -4.23 -22.03
C LYS A 284 14.49 -5.40 -22.37
N GLU A 285 14.90 -6.64 -22.08
CA GLU A 285 14.11 -7.84 -22.30
C GLU A 285 12.84 -7.84 -21.44
N ASP A 286 12.91 -7.32 -20.22
CA ASP A 286 11.76 -7.18 -19.32
C ASP A 286 10.71 -6.21 -19.87
N ILE A 287 11.16 -5.08 -20.44
CA ILE A 287 10.27 -4.10 -21.09
C ILE A 287 9.62 -4.75 -22.31
N ASP A 288 10.42 -5.37 -23.17
CA ASP A 288 9.97 -6.00 -24.40
C ASP A 288 8.98 -7.13 -24.14
N ASP A 289 9.25 -7.99 -23.15
CA ASP A 289 8.31 -9.02 -22.71
C ASP A 289 6.99 -8.39 -22.23
N GLY A 290 7.06 -7.30 -21.47
CA GLY A 290 5.87 -6.57 -21.01
C GLY A 290 5.04 -6.00 -22.16
N LEU A 291 5.71 -5.37 -23.14
CA LEU A 291 5.07 -4.84 -24.34
C LEU A 291 4.49 -5.95 -25.22
N ARG A 292 5.20 -7.08 -25.37
CA ARG A 292 4.71 -8.26 -26.10
C ARG A 292 3.43 -8.80 -25.47
N ILE A 293 3.38 -8.94 -24.15
CA ILE A 293 2.17 -9.40 -23.46
C ILE A 293 1.00 -8.44 -23.72
N LEU A 294 1.23 -7.12 -23.67
CA LEU A 294 0.20 -6.14 -24.01
C LEU A 294 -0.24 -6.27 -25.47
N GLN A 295 0.70 -6.41 -26.40
CA GLN A 295 0.42 -6.54 -27.83
C GLN A 295 -0.40 -7.81 -28.15
N GLU A 296 -0.08 -8.94 -27.51
CA GLU A 296 -0.79 -10.21 -27.70
C GLU A 296 -2.23 -10.18 -27.16
N ASN A 297 -2.52 -9.31 -26.18
CA ASN A 297 -3.82 -9.28 -25.49
C ASN A 297 -4.73 -8.11 -25.93
N LEU A 298 -4.19 -7.09 -26.60
CA LEU A 298 -4.93 -5.89 -27.01
C LEU A 298 -5.15 -5.85 -28.53
N SER A 299 -6.15 -5.10 -28.98
CA SER A 299 -6.26 -4.78 -30.41
C SER A 299 -5.15 -3.82 -30.82
N GLU A 300 -4.69 -3.88 -32.07
CA GLU A 300 -3.60 -3.06 -32.60
C GLU A 300 -3.79 -1.56 -32.30
N ASN A 301 -4.93 -1.00 -32.67
CA ASN A 301 -5.26 0.42 -32.41
C ASN A 301 -5.21 0.79 -30.92
N TYR A 302 -5.67 -0.11 -30.04
CA TYR A 302 -5.66 0.17 -28.61
C TYR A 302 -4.25 0.02 -28.03
N PHE A 303 -3.49 -0.98 -28.48
CA PHE A 303 -2.09 -1.15 -28.11
C PHE A 303 -1.24 0.08 -28.48
N GLU A 304 -1.41 0.67 -29.66
CA GLU A 304 -0.71 1.90 -30.05
C GLU A 304 -1.03 3.09 -29.12
N LYS A 305 -2.29 3.20 -28.69
CA LYS A 305 -2.69 4.20 -27.68
C LYS A 305 -1.97 3.95 -26.36
N ILE A 306 -1.93 2.69 -25.90
CA ILE A 306 -1.20 2.31 -24.69
C ILE A 306 0.30 2.60 -24.83
N LEU A 307 0.93 2.28 -25.97
CA LEU A 307 2.34 2.61 -26.22
C LEU A 307 2.62 4.10 -26.06
N THR A 308 1.72 4.96 -26.52
CA THR A 308 1.85 6.41 -26.38
C THR A 308 1.79 6.83 -24.91
N GLU A 309 0.85 6.28 -24.14
CA GLU A 309 0.75 6.54 -22.69
C GLU A 309 2.00 6.05 -21.95
N LEU A 310 2.49 4.86 -22.28
CA LEU A 310 3.69 4.27 -21.68
C LEU A 310 4.98 5.01 -22.06
N SER A 311 5.05 5.60 -23.27
CA SER A 311 6.17 6.44 -23.70
C SER A 311 6.38 7.62 -22.73
N SER A 312 5.28 8.27 -22.33
CA SER A 312 5.33 9.37 -21.36
C SER A 312 5.80 8.95 -19.95
N ILE A 313 5.72 7.66 -19.64
CA ILE A 313 6.17 7.10 -18.36
C ILE A 313 7.67 6.87 -18.40
N ILE A 314 8.20 6.25 -19.46
CA ILE A 314 9.65 6.04 -19.58
C ILE A 314 10.43 7.35 -19.76
N ASP A 315 9.79 8.37 -20.34
CA ASP A 315 10.34 9.73 -20.45
C ASP A 315 10.58 10.36 -19.07
N LYS A 316 9.83 9.93 -18.05
CA LYS A 316 10.15 10.27 -16.66
C LYS A 316 11.11 9.21 -16.12
N GLU A 317 12.41 9.40 -16.29
CA GLU A 317 13.43 8.39 -15.96
C GLU A 317 13.26 7.77 -14.55
N GLU A 318 12.87 8.58 -13.56
CA GLU A 318 12.58 8.13 -12.18
C GLU A 318 11.47 7.06 -12.09
N SER A 319 10.60 6.98 -13.11
CA SER A 319 9.50 6.00 -13.19
C SER A 319 9.96 4.65 -13.72
N CYS A 320 11.19 4.52 -14.22
CA CYS A 320 11.77 3.25 -14.67
C CYS A 320 13.22 3.12 -14.20
N PRO A 321 13.49 2.35 -13.12
CA PRO A 321 14.83 2.20 -12.56
C PRO A 321 15.88 1.74 -13.58
N PHE A 322 15.48 0.88 -14.53
CA PHE A 322 16.37 0.46 -15.61
C PHE A 322 16.79 1.63 -16.50
N ILE A 323 15.84 2.43 -17.00
CA ILE A 323 16.13 3.58 -17.89
C ILE A 323 16.98 4.63 -17.17
N GLN A 324 16.71 4.88 -15.89
CA GLN A 324 17.47 5.82 -15.07
C GLN A 324 18.96 5.45 -14.94
N GLN A 325 19.28 4.15 -14.97
CA GLN A 325 20.66 3.66 -14.84
C GLN A 325 21.46 3.77 -16.14
N LEU A 326 20.79 3.96 -17.28
CA LEU A 326 21.45 4.02 -18.59
C LEU A 326 22.10 5.38 -18.81
N ASN A 327 23.32 5.37 -19.35
CA ASN A 327 23.93 6.58 -19.90
C ASN A 327 23.31 6.94 -21.27
N VAL A 328 23.72 8.08 -21.84
CA VAL A 328 23.17 8.60 -23.10
C VAL A 328 23.35 7.63 -24.27
N ASP A 329 24.53 7.01 -24.39
CA ASP A 329 24.82 6.06 -25.47
C ASP A 329 24.04 4.75 -25.30
N GLU A 330 23.89 4.28 -24.08
CA GLU A 330 23.05 3.12 -23.75
C GLU A 330 21.58 3.37 -24.04
N LYS A 331 21.06 4.58 -23.75
CA LYS A 331 19.70 5.01 -24.13
C LYS A 331 19.54 5.07 -25.65
N LEU A 332 20.55 5.58 -26.37
CA LEU A 332 20.54 5.59 -27.83
C LEU A 332 20.53 4.16 -28.40
N ASN A 333 21.35 3.26 -27.87
CA ASN A 333 21.39 1.85 -28.27
C ASN A 333 20.07 1.13 -27.98
N LEU A 334 19.46 1.38 -26.82
CA LEU A 334 18.14 0.86 -26.46
C LEU A 334 17.08 1.33 -27.45
N ALA A 335 17.06 2.63 -27.76
CA ALA A 335 16.09 3.19 -28.68
C ALA A 335 16.28 2.67 -30.10
N GLN A 336 17.52 2.51 -30.57
CA GLN A 336 17.78 1.86 -31.85
C GLN A 336 17.23 0.45 -31.93
N TRP A 337 17.37 -0.31 -30.85
CA TRP A 337 16.82 -1.66 -30.78
C TRP A 337 15.29 -1.67 -30.87
N PHE A 338 14.59 -0.78 -30.16
CA PHE A 338 13.12 -0.67 -30.28
C PHE A 338 12.66 -0.22 -31.66
N VAL A 339 13.37 0.71 -32.30
CA VAL A 339 13.03 1.21 -33.64
C VAL A 339 13.31 0.16 -34.71
N LYS A 340 14.51 -0.43 -34.73
CA LYS A 340 14.96 -1.30 -35.83
C LYS A 340 14.56 -2.76 -35.66
N ASN A 341 14.63 -3.28 -34.43
CA ASN A 341 14.47 -4.71 -34.17
C ASN A 341 13.05 -5.07 -33.71
N ARG A 342 12.36 -4.15 -33.02
CA ARG A 342 11.00 -4.38 -32.52
C ARG A 342 9.91 -3.64 -33.28
N ASN A 343 10.28 -2.71 -34.16
CA ASN A 343 9.32 -1.86 -34.87
C ASN A 343 8.32 -1.17 -33.93
N GLN A 344 8.80 -0.70 -32.78
CA GLN A 344 8.01 0.02 -31.78
C GLN A 344 8.56 1.45 -31.55
N PRO A 345 8.69 2.27 -32.62
CA PRO A 345 9.26 3.61 -32.51
C PRO A 345 8.47 4.56 -31.61
N LEU A 346 7.15 4.36 -31.49
CA LEU A 346 6.27 5.15 -30.59
C LEU A 346 6.74 5.12 -29.14
N PHE A 347 7.17 3.96 -28.67
CA PHE A 347 7.47 3.74 -27.26
C PHE A 347 8.66 4.58 -26.79
N VAL A 348 9.71 4.69 -27.61
CA VAL A 348 10.98 5.36 -27.27
C VAL A 348 11.10 6.79 -27.80
N PHE A 349 10.08 7.30 -28.48
CA PHE A 349 10.17 8.60 -29.15
C PHE A 349 10.40 9.76 -28.17
N ASP A 350 9.62 9.83 -27.10
CA ASP A 350 9.72 10.92 -26.12
C ASP A 350 11.06 10.82 -25.37
N LEU A 351 11.48 9.60 -24.99
CA LEU A 351 12.80 9.34 -24.39
C LEU A 351 13.96 9.86 -25.27
N LEU A 352 13.94 9.58 -26.57
CA LEU A 352 14.96 10.04 -27.51
C LEU A 352 15.01 11.57 -27.61
N THR A 353 13.85 12.18 -27.80
CA THR A 353 13.75 13.61 -28.10
C THR A 353 14.05 14.49 -26.89
N ASN A 354 13.73 14.02 -25.68
CA ASN A 354 13.92 14.77 -24.44
C ASN A 354 15.22 14.47 -23.71
N HIS A 355 15.78 13.26 -23.83
CA HIS A 355 16.93 12.83 -23.00
C HIS A 355 18.17 12.40 -23.77
N VAL A 356 18.08 12.20 -25.09
CA VAL A 356 19.22 11.74 -25.90
C VAL A 356 19.66 12.83 -26.87
N PHE A 357 18.76 13.30 -27.74
CA PHE A 357 19.10 14.21 -28.83
C PHE A 357 19.58 15.59 -28.37
N ASN A 358 19.27 16.02 -27.16
CA ASN A 358 19.70 17.31 -26.62
C ASN A 358 21.01 17.26 -25.81
N GLN A 359 21.60 16.08 -25.60
CA GLN A 359 22.76 15.92 -24.72
C GLN A 359 24.09 16.24 -25.43
N SER A 360 25.01 16.85 -24.69
CA SER A 360 26.38 17.11 -25.16
C SER A 360 27.19 15.81 -25.20
N GLY A 361 27.79 15.49 -26.35
CA GLY A 361 28.65 14.30 -26.53
C GLY A 361 27.95 13.06 -27.08
N VAL A 362 26.64 13.14 -27.39
CA VAL A 362 25.94 12.05 -28.09
C VAL A 362 26.45 11.90 -29.53
N ASP A 363 26.49 10.66 -30.03
CA ASP A 363 26.79 10.39 -31.44
C ASP A 363 25.73 11.05 -32.36
N ARG A 364 26.10 12.20 -32.91
CA ARG A 364 25.24 13.01 -33.78
C ARG A 364 24.87 12.27 -35.06
N GLU A 365 25.79 11.52 -35.66
CA GLU A 365 25.51 10.77 -36.89
C GLU A 365 24.48 9.67 -36.62
N GLN A 366 24.68 8.90 -35.55
CA GLN A 366 23.78 7.84 -35.13
C GLN A 366 22.37 8.40 -34.82
N CYS A 367 22.30 9.57 -34.17
CA CYS A 367 21.04 10.27 -33.91
C CYS A 367 20.34 10.76 -35.19
N GLN A 368 21.08 11.35 -36.14
CA GLN A 368 20.52 11.78 -37.43
C GLN A 368 19.97 10.59 -38.22
N HIS A 369 20.71 9.48 -38.24
CA HIS A 369 20.27 8.26 -38.89
C HIS A 369 18.97 7.73 -38.26
N LEU A 370 18.88 7.72 -36.93
CA LEU A 370 17.68 7.28 -36.24
C LEU A 370 16.49 8.21 -36.52
N LEU A 371 16.68 9.53 -36.49
CA LEU A 371 15.64 10.50 -36.82
C LEU A 371 15.15 10.38 -38.27
N ARG A 372 16.06 10.14 -39.23
CA ARG A 372 15.68 9.86 -40.63
C ARG A 372 14.81 8.62 -40.73
N HIS A 373 15.14 7.55 -40.01
CA HIS A 373 14.31 6.34 -39.94
C HIS A 373 12.92 6.63 -39.34
N LEU A 374 12.84 7.40 -38.25
CA LEU A 374 11.56 7.77 -37.64
C LEU A 374 10.67 8.57 -38.61
N ARG A 375 11.25 9.49 -39.41
CA ARG A 375 10.54 10.25 -40.46
C ARG A 375 10.06 9.39 -41.64
N GLN A 376 10.63 8.20 -41.79
CA GLN A 376 10.24 7.21 -42.80
C GLN A 376 9.34 6.12 -42.22
N SER A 377 8.94 6.21 -40.95
CA SER A 377 8.08 5.21 -40.32
C SER A 377 6.74 5.08 -41.03
N GLU A 378 6.26 3.84 -41.13
CA GLU A 378 4.91 3.52 -41.62
C GLU A 378 3.83 3.96 -40.62
N ASN A 379 4.18 4.09 -39.34
CA ASN A 379 3.28 4.63 -38.33
C ASN A 379 3.15 6.16 -38.52
N LEU A 380 1.95 6.61 -38.94
CA LEU A 380 1.67 8.01 -39.25
C LEU A 380 1.94 8.95 -38.08
N LEU A 381 1.59 8.53 -36.85
CA LEU A 381 1.79 9.34 -35.65
C LEU A 381 3.28 9.57 -35.37
N VAL A 382 4.12 8.55 -35.53
CA VAL A 382 5.58 8.69 -35.40
C VAL A 382 6.13 9.59 -36.48
N LYS A 383 5.69 9.39 -37.71
CA LYS A 383 6.16 10.18 -38.85
C LYS A 383 5.83 11.67 -38.64
N GLU A 384 4.61 11.99 -38.23
CA GLU A 384 4.19 13.36 -37.92
C GLU A 384 5.00 13.98 -36.77
N LYS A 385 5.18 13.24 -35.66
CA LYS A 385 6.02 13.67 -34.54
C LYS A 385 7.48 13.89 -34.96
N ALA A 386 8.06 12.99 -35.74
CA ALA A 386 9.45 13.06 -36.19
C ALA A 386 9.71 14.15 -37.23
N MET A 387 8.70 14.47 -38.05
CA MET A 387 8.77 15.56 -39.03
C MET A 387 8.67 16.93 -38.38
N SER A 388 7.90 17.05 -37.29
CA SER A 388 7.78 18.30 -36.52
C SER A 388 8.95 18.55 -35.55
N TYR A 389 9.65 17.49 -35.13
CA TYR A 389 10.82 17.61 -34.26
C TYR A 389 12.07 18.12 -34.99
N THR A 390 12.72 19.12 -34.39
CA THR A 390 14.00 19.69 -34.83
C THR A 390 15.05 19.48 -33.73
N VAL A 391 16.21 18.94 -34.12
CA VAL A 391 17.29 18.64 -33.17
C VAL A 391 17.99 19.94 -32.75
N PRO A 392 18.17 20.23 -31.45
CA PRO A 392 18.69 21.51 -30.96
C PRO A 392 20.23 21.57 -30.93
N TRP A 393 20.93 20.92 -31.85
CA TRP A 393 22.40 21.01 -31.88
C TRP A 393 22.81 22.39 -32.38
N VAL A 394 23.47 23.16 -31.52
CA VAL A 394 24.15 24.40 -31.91
C VAL A 394 25.39 23.99 -32.70
N GLU A 395 25.57 24.54 -33.90
CA GLU A 395 26.84 24.45 -34.61
C GLU A 395 27.93 25.02 -33.69
N ASP A 396 28.93 24.20 -33.36
CA ASP A 396 30.10 24.66 -32.63
C ASP A 396 30.63 25.89 -33.36
N LYS A 397 30.52 27.06 -32.73
CA LYS A 397 31.11 28.27 -33.29
C LYS A 397 32.60 28.00 -33.41
N ASP A 398 33.06 27.85 -34.63
CA ASP A 398 34.47 27.88 -34.98
C ASP A 398 35.09 29.08 -34.27
N VAL A 399 35.90 28.80 -33.24
CA VAL A 399 36.88 29.75 -32.74
C VAL A 399 37.99 29.78 -33.78
N SER A 400 37.69 30.34 -34.95
CA SER A 400 38.71 30.88 -35.83
C SER A 400 39.23 32.14 -35.13
N GLY A 401 40.26 31.95 -34.31
CA GLY A 401 41.03 33.04 -33.75
C GLY A 401 41.70 33.80 -34.91
N ASP A 402 41.07 34.89 -35.33
CA ASP A 402 41.77 35.94 -36.05
C ASP A 402 42.68 36.65 -35.04
N ASP A 403 43.91 36.14 -34.93
CA ASP A 403 45.07 36.92 -34.51
C ASP A 403 45.32 38.00 -35.57
N GLN A 404 44.58 39.12 -35.48
CA GLN A 404 44.98 40.35 -36.13
C GLN A 404 45.99 41.09 -35.26
N MET A 405 47.25 40.90 -35.66
CA MET A 405 48.38 41.83 -35.57
C MET A 405 48.04 43.22 -35.00
N ASN A 406 48.52 43.48 -33.78
CA ASN A 406 48.86 44.84 -33.37
C ASN A 406 50.36 45.06 -33.63
N VAL A 407 50.66 45.84 -34.67
CA VAL A 407 51.98 46.45 -34.90
C VAL A 407 51.84 47.96 -34.72
N SER A 408 52.31 48.45 -33.57
CA SER A 408 52.93 49.76 -33.30
C SER A 408 53.41 49.68 -31.84
N GLU A 409 54.67 49.86 -31.46
CA GLU A 409 55.82 50.57 -32.06
C GLU A 409 57.00 49.67 -32.43
#